data_AF-A0A924IZA5-F1
#
_entry.id   AF-A0A924IZA5-F1
#
_cell.length_a   1.000
_cell.length_b   1.000
_cell.length_c   1.000
_cell.angle_alpha   90.00
_cell.angle_beta   90.00
_cell.angle_gamma   90.00
#
_symmetry.space_group_name_H-M   'P 1'
#
loop_
_entity.id
_entity.type
_entity.pdbx_description
1 polymer ?
#
loop_
_entity_poly.entity_id
_entity_poly.type
_entity_poly.pdbx_seq_one_letter_code
_entity_poly.pdbx_strand_id
1 'polypeptide(L)'
;MQGKGLIVTVAVILGLICLSALMPTFYTSRIENRAEAIAGNDPVKYKQEIDRLSKDTLNLGIRKLDYNTAKKNEMKLGLDLKGGINVLLEINQKDLINDLTNYSVNPVLIEALNRTDQVQKKSNKNYIDDFFTEFAAVNKEKGSNLKLADPEIFGNQGLSEIKYNSNDEEVKAIVRKKIEASIGTAYEVIRTRIDKTGAVQPNVQRVPGTARIFVEMPGIKDIDRVKKLLQSSAKLQFWEVQTISEVGPYFQELAQTIATKGDSIGVSNKTNLISLLQLQTSHSIGAANVKLADTAVVNKILNSKIAQNLRPANVKYT
;
A
#
# COMPACT_ATOMS: atom_id res chain seq x y z
N MET A 1 57.05 28.43 -24.34
CA MET A 1 56.73 27.50 -23.23
C MET A 1 55.76 28.07 -22.18
N GLN A 2 54.99 29.14 -22.48
CA GLN A 2 54.17 29.86 -21.49
C GLN A 2 52.81 29.21 -21.12
N GLY A 3 52.40 28.14 -21.80
CA GLY A 3 51.16 27.41 -21.47
C GLY A 3 51.30 26.27 -20.45
N LYS A 4 52.54 25.81 -20.17
CA LYS A 4 52.75 24.61 -19.32
C LYS A 4 52.34 24.84 -17.85
N GLY A 5 52.55 26.04 -17.32
CA GLY A 5 52.16 26.39 -15.94
C GLY A 5 50.65 26.35 -15.73
N LEU A 6 49.89 26.97 -16.63
CA LEU A 6 48.42 26.98 -16.57
C LEU A 6 47.83 25.56 -16.67
N ILE A 7 48.35 24.74 -17.58
CA ILE A 7 47.89 23.35 -17.77
C ILE A 7 48.16 22.52 -16.51
N VAL A 8 49.33 22.66 -15.89
CA VAL A 8 49.67 21.94 -14.65
C VAL A 8 48.79 22.42 -13.49
N THR A 9 48.56 23.72 -13.33
CA THR A 9 47.67 24.26 -12.29
C THR A 9 46.24 23.75 -12.46
N VAL A 10 45.70 23.74 -13.68
CA VAL A 10 44.36 23.21 -13.98
C VAL A 10 44.30 21.70 -13.70
N ALA A 11 45.32 20.93 -14.08
CA ALA A 11 45.38 19.50 -13.80
C ALA A 11 45.42 19.19 -12.29
N VAL A 12 46.16 19.98 -11.50
CA VAL A 12 46.20 19.84 -10.03
C VAL A 12 44.84 20.18 -9.42
N ILE A 13 44.19 21.25 -9.85
CA ILE A 13 42.85 21.61 -9.37
C ILE A 13 41.84 20.51 -9.73
N LEU A 14 41.86 20.02 -10.97
CA LEU A 14 40.98 18.92 -11.39
C LEU A 14 41.24 17.64 -10.58
N GLY A 15 42.50 17.31 -10.31
CA GLY A 15 42.87 16.18 -9.46
C GLY A 15 42.33 16.31 -8.03
N LEU A 16 42.40 17.51 -7.45
CA LEU A 16 41.83 17.79 -6.13
C LEU A 16 40.30 17.68 -6.14
N ILE A 17 39.63 18.14 -7.20
CA ILE A 17 38.18 17.98 -7.37
C ILE A 17 37.81 16.50 -7.45
N CYS A 18 38.52 15.71 -8.26
CA CYS A 18 38.30 14.26 -8.36
C CYS A 18 38.48 13.55 -7.01
N LEU A 19 39.55 13.87 -6.26
CA LEU A 19 39.75 13.31 -4.92
C LEU A 19 38.59 13.68 -3.99
N SER A 20 38.12 14.94 -4.04
CA SER A 20 37.01 15.40 -3.22
C SER A 20 35.70 14.68 -3.54
N ALA A 21 35.47 14.33 -4.81
CA ALA A 21 34.28 13.58 -5.26
C ALA A 21 34.33 12.09 -4.87
N LEU A 22 35.53 11.49 -4.80
CA LEU A 22 35.71 10.09 -4.40
C LEU A 22 35.74 9.88 -2.88
N MET A 23 36.12 10.90 -2.11
CA MET A 23 36.25 10.83 -0.65
C MET A 23 34.98 10.32 0.08
N PRO A 24 33.76 10.78 -0.24
CA PRO A 24 32.52 10.26 0.37
C PRO A 24 32.37 8.74 0.21
N THR A 25 32.60 8.24 -0.99
CA THR A 25 32.51 6.80 -1.33
C THR A 25 33.54 5.98 -0.57
N PHE A 26 34.77 6.47 -0.45
CA PHE A 26 35.82 5.78 0.31
C PHE A 26 35.49 5.75 1.81
N TYR A 27 34.99 6.86 2.35
CA TYR A 27 34.63 6.96 3.75
C TYR A 27 33.44 6.05 4.11
N THR A 28 32.38 6.01 3.30
CA THR A 28 31.25 5.11 3.55
C THR A 28 31.65 3.65 3.42
N SER A 29 32.39 3.28 2.37
CA SER A 29 32.86 1.91 2.19
C SER A 29 33.73 1.44 3.36
N ARG A 30 34.58 2.31 3.91
CA ARG A 30 35.40 1.96 5.09
C ARG A 30 34.55 1.63 6.32
N ILE A 31 33.47 2.37 6.56
CA ILE A 31 32.56 2.13 7.70
C ILE A 31 31.75 0.85 7.45
N GLU A 32 31.19 0.69 6.25
CA GLU A 32 30.38 -0.48 5.88
C GLU A 32 31.19 -1.78 5.94
N ASN A 33 32.41 -1.79 5.40
CA ASN A 33 33.29 -2.96 5.44
C ASN A 33 33.66 -3.36 6.88
N ARG A 34 33.82 -2.39 7.79
CA ARG A 34 34.06 -2.65 9.21
C ARG A 34 32.83 -3.23 9.90
N ALA A 35 31.66 -2.65 9.64
CA ALA A 35 30.40 -3.15 10.17
C ALA A 35 30.13 -4.58 9.68
N GLU A 36 30.40 -4.87 8.40
CA GLU A 36 30.25 -6.20 7.82
C GLU A 36 31.24 -7.22 8.39
N ALA A 37 32.50 -6.84 8.61
CA ALA A 37 33.49 -7.70 9.24
C ALA A 37 33.11 -8.08 10.69
N ILE A 38 32.42 -7.19 11.42
CA ILE A 38 31.98 -7.42 12.81
C ILE A 38 30.66 -8.19 12.85
N ALA A 39 29.71 -7.86 11.99
CA ALA A 39 28.36 -8.41 12.03
C ALA A 39 28.19 -9.74 11.26
N GLY A 40 29.07 -10.01 10.28
CA GLY A 40 28.90 -11.11 9.35
C GLY A 40 27.56 -11.02 8.61
N ASN A 41 26.81 -12.14 8.58
CA ASN A 41 25.50 -12.23 7.92
C ASN A 41 24.30 -11.83 8.81
N ASP A 42 24.54 -11.30 10.02
CA ASP A 42 23.45 -10.89 10.92
C ASP A 42 22.99 -9.45 10.61
N PRO A 43 21.79 -9.25 10.04
CA PRO A 43 21.32 -7.93 9.64
C PRO A 43 21.03 -6.99 10.84
N VAL A 44 20.73 -7.54 12.01
CA VAL A 44 20.46 -6.75 13.22
C VAL A 44 21.76 -6.21 13.79
N LYS A 45 22.78 -7.07 13.91
CA LYS A 45 24.12 -6.65 14.35
C LYS A 45 24.76 -5.66 13.38
N TYR A 46 24.57 -5.87 12.07
CA TYR A 46 25.07 -4.96 11.04
C TYR A 46 24.53 -3.55 11.26
N LYS A 47 23.21 -3.43 11.47
CA LYS A 47 22.57 -2.14 11.71
C LYS A 47 23.10 -1.46 12.97
N GLN A 48 23.23 -2.22 14.07
CA GLN A 48 23.76 -1.68 15.34
C GLN A 48 25.19 -1.16 15.19
N GLU A 49 26.04 -1.87 14.45
CA GLU A 49 27.43 -1.44 14.25
C GLU A 49 27.53 -0.23 13.31
N ILE A 50 26.69 -0.16 12.27
CA ILE A 50 26.55 1.07 11.46
C ILE A 50 26.14 2.24 12.35
N ASP A 51 25.10 2.10 13.18
CA ASP A 51 24.62 3.18 14.07
C ASP A 51 25.68 3.64 15.08
N ARG A 52 26.60 2.75 15.46
CA ARG A 52 27.75 3.07 16.31
C ARG A 52 28.84 3.80 15.54
N LEU A 53 29.29 3.23 14.41
CA LEU A 53 30.39 3.76 13.60
C LEU A 53 30.01 5.06 12.87
N SER A 54 28.72 5.28 12.59
CA SER A 54 28.22 6.50 11.94
C SER A 54 28.28 7.75 12.81
N LYS A 55 28.52 7.60 14.13
CA LYS A 55 28.65 8.72 15.07
C LYS A 55 29.97 9.46 14.94
N ASP A 56 31.01 8.78 14.47
CA ASP A 56 32.29 9.42 14.19
C ASP A 56 32.13 10.32 12.97
N THR A 57 32.51 11.60 13.08
CA THR A 57 32.49 12.55 11.96
C THR A 57 33.92 12.84 11.50
N LEU A 58 34.16 12.73 10.19
CA LEU A 58 35.48 13.03 9.63
C LEU A 58 35.63 14.54 9.44
N ASN A 59 36.56 15.15 10.17
CA ASN A 59 36.84 16.58 10.04
C ASN A 59 37.91 16.82 8.96
N LEU A 60 37.52 17.42 7.84
CA LEU A 60 38.39 17.75 6.70
C LEU A 60 38.89 19.20 6.76
N GLY A 61 38.90 19.81 7.95
CA GLY A 61 39.29 21.20 8.18
C GLY A 61 38.18 22.19 7.82
N ILE A 62 37.81 22.27 6.54
CA ILE A 62 36.82 23.23 6.00
C ILE A 62 35.39 22.67 6.05
N ARG A 63 35.24 21.34 6.06
CA ARG A 63 33.95 20.65 6.18
C ARG A 63 34.05 19.46 7.13
N LYS A 64 32.97 19.21 7.86
CA LYS A 64 32.75 17.93 8.56
C LYS A 64 31.95 17.02 7.64
N LEU A 65 32.39 15.78 7.51
CA LEU A 65 31.73 14.74 6.74
C LEU A 65 31.20 13.69 7.72
N ASP A 66 29.89 13.70 7.94
CA ASP A 66 29.20 12.62 8.65
C ASP A 66 28.82 11.48 7.69
N TYR A 67 28.53 10.31 8.25
CA TYR A 67 28.18 9.13 7.48
C TYR A 67 26.96 9.34 6.58
N ASN A 68 25.91 10.02 7.05
CA ASN A 68 24.69 10.21 6.25
C ASN A 68 24.93 11.15 5.07
N THR A 69 25.66 12.24 5.29
CA THR A 69 26.08 13.16 4.22
C THR A 69 27.02 12.47 3.23
N ALA A 70 27.96 11.65 3.72
CA ALA A 70 28.84 10.87 2.85
C ALA A 70 28.05 9.86 2.02
N LYS A 71 27.08 9.17 2.62
CA LYS A 71 26.23 8.17 1.97
C LYS A 71 25.35 8.80 0.89
N LYS A 72 24.86 10.02 1.10
CA LYS A 72 24.08 10.76 0.11
C LYS A 72 24.92 11.18 -1.10
N ASN A 73 26.19 11.51 -0.89
CA ASN A 73 27.14 11.97 -1.91
C ASN A 73 28.04 10.86 -2.47
N GLU A 74 27.83 9.61 -2.04
CA GLU A 74 28.50 8.44 -2.58
C GLU A 74 28.18 8.27 -4.07
N MET A 75 29.16 7.75 -4.81
CA MET A 75 29.03 7.43 -6.23
C MET A 75 27.91 6.41 -6.44
N LYS A 76 27.01 6.71 -7.39
CA LYS A 76 25.92 5.81 -7.80
C LYS A 76 26.48 4.61 -8.54
N LEU A 77 26.81 3.57 -7.81
CA LEU A 77 27.35 2.32 -8.36
C LEU A 77 26.30 1.52 -9.17
N GLY A 78 25.01 1.79 -8.98
CA GLY A 78 23.94 1.09 -9.69
C GLY A 78 23.73 -0.35 -9.20
N LEU A 79 22.76 -1.05 -9.78
CA LEU A 79 22.38 -2.41 -9.39
C LEU A 79 23.51 -3.43 -9.65
N ASP A 80 24.21 -3.29 -10.76
CA ASP A 80 25.25 -4.24 -11.18
C ASP A 80 26.41 -4.30 -10.17
N LEU A 81 26.84 -3.14 -9.66
CA LEU A 81 27.99 -3.04 -8.76
C LEU A 81 27.61 -3.12 -7.26
N LYS A 82 26.39 -2.75 -6.86
CA LYS A 82 25.93 -2.83 -5.45
C LYS A 82 25.04 -4.04 -5.15
N GLY A 83 24.55 -4.74 -6.16
CA GLY A 83 23.45 -5.69 -6.02
C GLY A 83 22.15 -5.01 -5.55
N GLY A 84 21.10 -5.78 -5.30
CA GLY A 84 19.81 -5.27 -4.82
C GLY A 84 18.63 -5.89 -5.56
N ILE A 85 17.61 -5.08 -5.82
CA ILE A 85 16.36 -5.53 -6.44
C ILE A 85 15.92 -4.59 -7.58
N ASN A 86 15.47 -5.19 -8.68
CA ASN A 86 14.76 -4.53 -9.77
C ASN A 86 13.37 -5.17 -9.91
N VAL A 87 12.31 -4.37 -9.84
CA VAL A 87 10.93 -4.82 -9.99
C VAL A 87 10.13 -3.92 -10.91
N LEU A 88 9.23 -4.56 -11.65
CA LEU A 88 8.18 -3.89 -12.39
C LEU A 88 6.85 -4.17 -11.67
N LEU A 89 6.22 -3.11 -11.18
CA LEU A 89 4.92 -3.16 -10.50
C LEU A 89 3.84 -2.77 -11.48
N GLU A 90 2.76 -3.55 -11.56
CA GLU A 90 1.59 -3.22 -12.38
C GLU A 90 0.39 -2.90 -11.48
N ILE A 91 -0.27 -1.79 -11.77
CA ILE A 91 -1.48 -1.38 -11.06
C ILE A 91 -2.66 -2.16 -11.63
N ASN A 92 -3.45 -2.75 -10.74
CA ASN A 92 -4.64 -3.50 -11.13
C ASN A 92 -5.74 -2.55 -11.64
N GLN A 93 -5.84 -2.43 -12.96
CA GLN A 93 -6.83 -1.54 -13.61
C GLN A 93 -8.28 -2.05 -13.44
N LYS A 94 -8.49 -3.37 -13.29
CA LYS A 94 -9.82 -3.92 -12.95
C LYS A 94 -10.30 -3.40 -11.60
N ASP A 95 -9.41 -3.39 -10.61
CA ASP A 95 -9.72 -2.89 -9.27
C ASP A 95 -10.02 -1.39 -9.29
N LEU A 96 -9.28 -0.61 -10.11
CA LEU A 96 -9.58 0.81 -10.32
C LEU A 96 -10.98 1.01 -10.93
N ILE A 97 -11.37 0.22 -11.94
CA ILE A 97 -12.71 0.35 -12.53
C ILE A 97 -13.79 -0.05 -11.52
N ASN A 98 -13.57 -1.10 -10.72
CA ASN A 98 -14.47 -1.46 -9.63
C ASN A 98 -14.61 -0.32 -8.61
N ASP A 99 -13.51 0.32 -8.21
CA ASP A 99 -13.53 1.46 -7.29
C ASP A 99 -14.32 2.64 -7.88
N LEU A 100 -14.08 2.96 -9.16
CA LEU A 100 -14.78 4.02 -9.90
C LEU A 100 -16.28 3.74 -10.10
N THR A 101 -16.68 2.48 -10.11
CA THR A 101 -18.08 2.05 -10.20
C THR A 101 -18.71 1.76 -8.84
N ASN A 102 -18.02 2.11 -7.75
CA ASN A 102 -18.45 1.86 -6.37
C ASN A 102 -18.79 0.38 -6.11
N TYR A 103 -17.96 -0.52 -6.66
CA TYR A 103 -18.11 -1.98 -6.56
C TYR A 103 -19.51 -2.45 -6.99
N SER A 104 -20.04 -1.86 -8.07
CA SER A 104 -21.34 -2.21 -8.62
C SER A 104 -21.46 -3.70 -8.94
N VAL A 105 -22.62 -4.26 -8.62
CA VAL A 105 -22.97 -5.67 -8.86
C VAL A 105 -23.67 -5.89 -10.21
N ASN A 106 -23.66 -4.87 -11.08
CA ASN A 106 -24.34 -4.93 -12.37
C ASN A 106 -23.79 -6.09 -13.25
N PRO A 107 -24.65 -7.02 -13.74
CA PRO A 107 -24.20 -8.18 -14.51
C PRO A 107 -23.57 -7.86 -15.88
N VAL A 108 -23.83 -6.69 -16.44
CA VAL A 108 -23.18 -6.22 -17.69
C VAL A 108 -21.76 -5.77 -17.37
N LEU A 109 -21.58 -5.01 -16.28
CA LEU A 109 -20.27 -4.54 -15.83
C LEU A 109 -19.34 -5.70 -15.47
N ILE A 110 -19.81 -6.63 -14.64
CA ILE A 110 -19.00 -7.79 -14.20
C ILE A 110 -18.57 -8.63 -15.39
N GLU A 111 -19.49 -8.89 -16.33
CA GLU A 111 -19.19 -9.64 -17.54
C GLU A 111 -18.19 -8.89 -18.44
N ALA A 112 -18.37 -7.58 -18.62
CA ALA A 112 -17.45 -6.75 -19.39
C ALA A 112 -16.03 -6.79 -18.80
N LEU A 113 -15.87 -6.68 -17.48
CA LEU A 113 -14.58 -6.80 -16.81
C LEU A 113 -13.95 -8.18 -17.02
N ASN A 114 -14.74 -9.26 -16.89
CA ASN A 114 -14.24 -10.61 -17.09
C ASN A 114 -13.81 -10.88 -18.54
N ARG A 115 -14.54 -10.34 -19.53
CA ARG A 115 -14.14 -10.41 -20.94
C ARG A 115 -12.88 -9.58 -21.21
N THR A 116 -12.80 -8.39 -20.63
CA THR A 116 -11.61 -7.53 -20.72
C THR A 116 -10.36 -8.26 -20.22
N ASP A 117 -10.45 -8.97 -19.10
CA ASP A 117 -9.34 -9.78 -18.57
C ASP A 117 -8.88 -10.87 -19.54
N GLN A 118 -9.78 -11.46 -20.34
CA GLN A 118 -9.41 -12.46 -21.35
C GLN A 118 -8.76 -11.81 -22.58
N VAL A 119 -9.31 -10.68 -23.03
CA VAL A 119 -8.80 -9.93 -24.19
C VAL A 119 -7.39 -9.39 -23.89
N GLN A 120 -7.17 -8.86 -22.69
CA GLN A 120 -5.90 -8.29 -22.26
C GLN A 120 -4.74 -9.30 -22.22
N LYS A 121 -5.01 -10.61 -22.16
CA LYS A 121 -3.96 -11.64 -22.31
C LYS A 121 -3.31 -11.64 -23.70
N LYS A 122 -3.98 -11.08 -24.70
CA LYS A 122 -3.53 -11.05 -26.11
C LYS A 122 -3.47 -9.65 -26.70
N SER A 123 -4.02 -8.66 -26.00
CA SER A 123 -4.11 -7.27 -26.46
C SER A 123 -2.86 -6.48 -26.10
N ASN A 124 -2.51 -5.54 -26.97
CA ASN A 124 -1.47 -4.53 -26.73
C ASN A 124 -2.07 -3.15 -26.40
N LYS A 125 -3.40 -3.05 -26.29
CA LYS A 125 -4.09 -1.80 -25.96
C LYS A 125 -4.10 -1.59 -24.44
N ASN A 126 -4.43 -0.37 -24.03
CA ASN A 126 -4.69 -0.10 -22.61
C ASN A 126 -5.94 -0.84 -22.13
N TYR A 127 -5.87 -1.37 -20.91
CA TYR A 127 -6.97 -2.11 -20.30
C TYR A 127 -8.29 -1.34 -20.33
N ILE A 128 -8.27 -0.03 -20.05
CA ILE A 128 -9.48 0.80 -20.05
C ILE A 128 -10.14 0.92 -21.44
N ASP A 129 -9.34 0.93 -22.52
CA ASP A 129 -9.87 1.05 -23.87
C ASP A 129 -10.49 -0.27 -24.34
N ASP A 130 -9.87 -1.40 -23.95
CA ASP A 130 -10.47 -2.72 -24.15
C ASP A 130 -11.74 -2.88 -23.30
N PHE A 131 -11.75 -2.36 -22.07
CA PHE A 131 -12.94 -2.35 -21.22
C PHE A 131 -14.11 -1.62 -21.89
N PHE A 132 -13.91 -0.43 -22.45
CA PHE A 132 -15.00 0.28 -23.13
C PHE A 132 -15.50 -0.48 -24.37
N THR A 133 -14.61 -1.18 -25.06
CA THR A 133 -14.96 -2.00 -26.23
C THR A 133 -15.81 -3.19 -25.81
N GLU A 134 -15.37 -3.95 -24.79
CA GLU A 134 -16.08 -5.11 -24.27
C GLU A 134 -17.40 -4.72 -23.59
N PHE A 135 -17.43 -3.59 -22.86
CA PHE A 135 -18.66 -3.07 -22.27
C PHE A 135 -19.71 -2.78 -23.34
N ALA A 136 -19.33 -2.13 -24.44
CA ALA A 136 -20.24 -1.86 -25.55
C ALA A 136 -20.73 -3.15 -26.22
N ALA A 137 -19.86 -4.16 -26.37
CA ALA A 137 -20.22 -5.46 -26.93
C ALA A 137 -21.23 -6.20 -26.04
N VAL A 138 -20.95 -6.33 -24.74
CA VAL A 138 -21.84 -7.00 -23.77
C VAL A 138 -23.17 -6.27 -23.66
N ASN A 139 -23.16 -4.94 -23.63
CA ASN A 139 -24.37 -4.12 -23.54
C ASN A 139 -25.27 -4.31 -24.76
N LYS A 140 -24.67 -4.45 -25.96
CA LYS A 140 -25.39 -4.74 -27.21
C LYS A 140 -25.94 -6.17 -27.23
N GLU A 141 -25.15 -7.16 -26.83
CA GLU A 141 -25.56 -8.57 -26.79
C GLU A 141 -26.73 -8.80 -25.82
N LYS A 142 -26.71 -8.14 -24.66
CA LYS A 142 -27.75 -8.25 -23.63
C LYS A 142 -28.94 -7.31 -23.85
N GLY A 143 -28.88 -6.42 -24.85
CA GLY A 143 -29.94 -5.46 -25.14
C GLY A 143 -30.26 -4.51 -23.98
N SER A 144 -29.30 -4.28 -23.08
CA SER A 144 -29.54 -3.57 -21.81
C SER A 144 -29.62 -2.04 -21.98
N ASN A 145 -29.13 -1.51 -23.09
CA ASN A 145 -29.11 -0.07 -23.42
C ASN A 145 -28.54 0.81 -22.28
N LEU A 146 -27.58 0.27 -21.53
CA LEU A 146 -26.94 0.96 -20.40
C LEU A 146 -25.99 2.04 -20.93
N LYS A 147 -26.06 3.23 -20.34
CA LYS A 147 -25.09 4.30 -20.63
C LYS A 147 -23.90 4.19 -19.68
N LEU A 148 -22.74 4.72 -20.07
CA LEU A 148 -21.60 4.78 -19.15
C LEU A 148 -21.89 5.72 -17.96
N ALA A 149 -22.72 6.75 -18.19
CA ALA A 149 -23.20 7.67 -17.16
C ALA A 149 -24.29 7.10 -16.24
N ASP A 150 -24.64 5.82 -16.38
CA ASP A 150 -25.63 5.19 -15.51
C ASP A 150 -25.14 5.15 -14.04
N PRO A 151 -26.03 5.37 -13.04
CA PRO A 151 -25.66 5.30 -11.63
C PRO A 151 -25.08 3.97 -11.17
N GLU A 152 -25.42 2.86 -11.85
CA GLU A 152 -24.84 1.54 -11.59
C GLU A 152 -23.47 1.36 -12.23
N ILE A 153 -22.99 2.31 -13.05
CA ILE A 153 -21.69 2.29 -13.70
C ILE A 153 -20.88 3.49 -13.20
N PHE A 154 -20.64 4.53 -14.01
CA PHE A 154 -19.79 5.67 -13.62
C PHE A 154 -20.58 6.89 -13.13
N GLY A 155 -21.91 6.92 -13.27
CA GLY A 155 -22.76 8.03 -12.81
C GLY A 155 -23.09 8.01 -11.31
N ASN A 156 -22.19 7.47 -10.49
CA ASN A 156 -22.41 7.30 -9.06
C ASN A 156 -21.86 8.50 -8.25
N GLN A 157 -22.15 8.53 -6.95
CA GLN A 157 -21.74 9.62 -6.05
C GLN A 157 -20.21 9.79 -5.92
N GLY A 158 -19.42 8.76 -6.23
CA GLY A 158 -17.97 8.81 -6.22
C GLY A 158 -17.36 9.61 -7.37
N LEU A 159 -18.14 9.89 -8.43
CA LEU A 159 -17.71 10.63 -9.61
C LEU A 159 -18.68 11.78 -9.90
N SER A 160 -18.63 12.82 -9.06
CA SER A 160 -19.48 14.03 -9.19
C SER A 160 -19.31 14.80 -10.50
N GLU A 161 -18.21 14.58 -11.22
CA GLU A 161 -17.97 15.14 -12.56
C GLU A 161 -18.90 14.53 -13.62
N ILE A 162 -19.45 13.33 -13.39
CA ILE A 162 -20.34 12.62 -14.32
C ILE A 162 -21.79 12.87 -13.92
N LYS A 163 -22.53 13.53 -14.80
CA LYS A 163 -23.98 13.75 -14.67
C LYS A 163 -24.77 12.65 -15.39
N TYR A 164 -26.03 12.46 -15.00
CA TYR A 164 -26.94 11.45 -15.59
C TYR A 164 -27.12 11.57 -17.11
N ASN A 165 -26.95 12.78 -17.66
CA ASN A 165 -27.09 13.08 -19.08
C ASN A 165 -25.76 13.25 -19.81
N SER A 166 -24.63 12.96 -19.17
CA SER A 166 -23.30 13.05 -19.79
C SER A 166 -23.23 12.10 -20.97
N ASN A 167 -22.55 12.53 -22.03
CA ASN A 167 -22.34 11.67 -23.19
C ASN A 167 -21.27 10.61 -22.88
N ASP A 168 -21.35 9.45 -23.54
CA ASP A 168 -20.40 8.35 -23.30
C ASP A 168 -18.94 8.77 -23.59
N GLU A 169 -18.69 9.63 -24.59
CA GLU A 169 -17.32 10.11 -24.86
C GLU A 169 -16.78 11.03 -23.77
N GLU A 170 -17.65 11.83 -23.13
CA GLU A 170 -17.28 12.67 -21.99
C GLU A 170 -16.95 11.80 -20.78
N VAL A 171 -17.78 10.78 -20.51
CA VAL A 171 -17.54 9.80 -19.44
C VAL A 171 -16.21 9.07 -19.65
N LYS A 172 -15.95 8.58 -20.87
CA LYS A 172 -14.67 7.93 -21.20
C LYS A 172 -13.47 8.82 -20.91
N ALA A 173 -13.55 10.11 -21.26
CA ALA A 173 -12.48 11.07 -20.99
C ALA A 173 -12.24 11.28 -19.48
N ILE A 174 -13.32 11.46 -18.71
CA ILE A 174 -13.26 11.62 -17.25
C ILE A 174 -12.65 10.37 -16.60
N VAL A 175 -13.14 9.18 -16.97
CA VAL A 175 -12.64 7.91 -16.42
C VAL A 175 -11.16 7.70 -16.73
N ARG A 176 -10.71 7.97 -17.97
CA ARG A 176 -9.28 7.90 -18.33
C ARG A 176 -8.43 8.84 -17.47
N LYS A 177 -8.88 10.10 -17.31
CA LYS A 177 -8.19 11.08 -16.46
C LYS A 177 -8.12 10.62 -15.01
N LYS A 178 -9.20 10.03 -14.50
CA LYS A 178 -9.25 9.53 -13.11
C LYS A 178 -8.32 8.34 -12.89
N ILE A 179 -8.24 7.41 -13.86
CA ILE A 179 -7.29 6.30 -13.82
C ILE A 179 -5.85 6.81 -13.84
N GLU A 180 -5.52 7.76 -14.73
CA GLU A 180 -4.17 8.36 -14.77
C GLU A 180 -3.82 9.07 -13.45
N ALA A 181 -4.78 9.77 -12.85
CA ALA A 181 -4.60 10.38 -11.53
C ALA A 181 -4.33 9.32 -10.45
N SER A 182 -5.10 8.22 -10.43
CA SER A 182 -4.89 7.10 -9.50
C SER A 182 -3.52 6.44 -9.68
N ILE A 183 -3.03 6.33 -10.92
CA ILE A 183 -1.67 5.85 -11.22
C ILE A 183 -0.62 6.80 -10.64
N GLY A 184 -0.80 8.12 -10.82
CA GLY A 184 0.06 9.13 -10.21
C GLY A 184 0.09 9.05 -8.69
N THR A 185 -1.07 8.87 -8.04
CA THR A 185 -1.15 8.68 -6.59
C THR A 185 -0.43 7.40 -6.15
N ALA A 186 -0.64 6.28 -6.86
CA ALA A 186 0.05 5.03 -6.57
C ALA A 186 1.58 5.16 -6.68
N TYR A 187 2.07 5.91 -7.67
CA TYR A 187 3.49 6.24 -7.81
C TYR A 187 4.04 6.97 -6.59
N GLU A 188 3.38 8.04 -6.13
CA GLU A 188 3.84 8.79 -4.94
C GLU A 188 3.78 7.93 -3.67
N VAL A 189 2.80 7.04 -3.53
CA VAL A 189 2.72 6.09 -2.42
C VAL A 189 3.90 5.11 -2.45
N ILE A 190 4.21 4.52 -3.60
CA ILE A 190 5.35 3.59 -3.74
C ILE A 190 6.66 4.31 -3.44
N ARG A 191 6.86 5.51 -4.00
CA ARG A 191 8.03 6.35 -3.74
C ARG A 191 8.21 6.63 -2.23
N THR A 192 7.15 7.10 -1.58
CA THR A 192 7.18 7.40 -0.14
C THR A 192 7.46 6.16 0.72
N ARG A 193 7.01 4.98 0.30
CA ARG A 193 7.32 3.72 1.01
C ARG A 193 8.78 3.31 0.84
N ILE A 194 9.34 3.49 -0.36
CA ILE A 194 10.75 3.21 -0.63
C ILE A 194 11.65 4.14 0.19
N ASP A 195 11.27 5.41 0.37
CA ASP A 195 12.01 6.33 1.25
C ASP A 195 12.11 5.79 2.69
N LYS A 196 11.12 5.00 3.14
CA LYS A 196 11.12 4.37 4.48
C LYS A 196 11.93 3.07 4.57
N THR A 197 12.31 2.44 3.46
CA THR A 197 13.11 1.20 3.51
C THR A 197 14.58 1.43 3.82
N GLY A 198 15.02 2.69 3.80
CA GLY A 198 16.44 3.05 3.91
C GLY A 198 17.22 2.73 2.63
N ALA A 199 16.53 2.62 1.49
CA ALA A 199 17.19 2.44 0.19
C ALA A 199 18.06 3.65 -0.11
N VAL A 200 19.31 3.41 -0.48
CA VAL A 200 20.24 4.47 -0.87
C VAL A 200 20.05 4.69 -2.37
N GLN A 201 19.51 5.86 -2.73
CA GLN A 201 19.33 6.29 -4.13
C GLN A 201 18.43 5.36 -4.97
N PRO A 202 17.17 5.13 -4.56
CA PRO A 202 16.22 4.36 -5.36
C PRO A 202 15.91 5.08 -6.68
N ASN A 203 15.71 4.30 -7.74
CA ASN A 203 15.21 4.78 -9.03
C ASN A 203 13.76 4.33 -9.21
N VAL A 204 12.82 5.27 -9.26
CA VAL A 204 11.39 4.99 -9.38
C VAL A 204 10.85 5.77 -10.57
N GLN A 205 10.40 5.05 -11.60
CA GLN A 205 9.94 5.64 -12.85
C GLN A 205 8.58 5.06 -13.25
N ARG A 206 7.69 5.93 -13.74
CA ARG A 206 6.47 5.48 -14.41
C ARG A 206 6.84 5.05 -15.82
N VAL A 207 6.28 3.94 -16.29
CA VAL A 207 6.43 3.50 -17.68
C VAL A 207 5.35 4.19 -18.51
N PRO A 208 5.71 5.19 -19.35
CA PRO A 208 4.72 6.04 -20.02
C PRO A 208 3.75 5.23 -20.88
N GLY A 209 2.47 5.62 -20.86
CA GLY A 209 1.43 4.92 -21.63
C GLY A 209 1.06 3.54 -21.08
N THR A 210 1.52 3.18 -19.88
CA THR A 210 1.15 1.95 -19.20
C THR A 210 0.82 2.21 -17.73
N ALA A 211 0.07 1.32 -17.09
CA ALA A 211 -0.18 1.37 -15.65
C ALA A 211 0.94 0.71 -14.83
N ARG A 212 2.20 0.82 -15.28
CA ARG A 212 3.35 0.16 -14.67
C ARG A 212 4.35 1.13 -14.08
N ILE A 213 4.96 0.72 -12.98
CA ILE A 213 5.97 1.47 -12.23
C ILE A 213 7.23 0.61 -12.15
N PHE A 214 8.32 1.13 -12.70
CA PHE A 214 9.64 0.55 -12.64
C PHE A 214 10.36 1.02 -11.37
N VAL A 215 10.93 0.08 -10.63
CA VAL A 215 11.62 0.35 -9.36
C VAL A 215 12.94 -0.39 -9.31
N GLU A 216 14.02 0.34 -9.11
CA GLU A 216 15.34 -0.21 -8.78
C GLU A 216 15.80 0.31 -7.43
N MET A 217 16.26 -0.61 -6.58
CA MET A 217 16.81 -0.28 -5.27
C MET A 217 18.16 -1.00 -5.08
N PRO A 218 19.27 -0.31 -5.40
CA PRO A 218 20.61 -0.83 -5.18
C PRO A 218 20.94 -0.96 -3.68
N GLY A 219 21.73 -1.96 -3.31
CA GLY A 219 22.25 -2.16 -1.95
C GLY A 219 21.22 -2.66 -0.93
N ILE A 220 20.02 -3.07 -1.36
CA ILE A 220 19.04 -3.73 -0.47
C ILE A 220 19.51 -5.15 -0.16
N LYS A 221 19.74 -5.44 1.13
CA LYS A 221 20.09 -6.79 1.63
C LYS A 221 18.86 -7.68 1.86
N ASP A 222 17.75 -7.11 2.35
CA ASP A 222 16.52 -7.84 2.70
C ASP A 222 15.44 -7.66 1.63
N ILE A 223 15.53 -8.50 0.58
CA ILE A 223 14.65 -8.45 -0.61
C ILE A 223 13.21 -8.83 -0.24
N ASP A 224 13.02 -9.86 0.58
CA ASP A 224 11.68 -10.37 0.94
C ASP A 224 10.88 -9.35 1.75
N ARG A 225 11.51 -8.66 2.71
CA ARG A 225 10.87 -7.57 3.45
C ARG A 225 10.44 -6.43 2.53
N VAL A 226 11.31 -6.04 1.59
CA VAL A 226 11.02 -4.96 0.65
C VAL A 226 9.91 -5.36 -0.31
N LYS A 227 9.94 -6.59 -0.83
CA LYS A 227 8.86 -7.15 -1.65
C LYS A 227 7.53 -7.12 -0.91
N LYS A 228 7.49 -7.57 0.35
CA LYS A 228 6.29 -7.52 1.20
C LYS A 228 5.79 -6.09 1.42
N LEU A 229 6.70 -5.13 1.63
CA LEU A 229 6.35 -3.73 1.80
C LEU A 229 5.75 -3.10 0.52
N LEU A 230 6.35 -3.38 -0.63
CA LEU A 230 5.86 -2.91 -1.93
C LEU A 230 4.50 -3.53 -2.28
N GLN A 231 4.29 -4.80 -1.96
CA GLN A 231 3.02 -5.50 -2.19
C GLN A 231 1.91 -5.13 -1.20
N SER A 232 2.26 -4.68 0.01
CA SER A 232 1.26 -4.41 1.05
C SER A 232 0.27 -3.32 0.62
N SER A 233 -1.04 -3.55 0.74
CA SER A 233 -2.03 -2.50 0.52
C SER A 233 -2.16 -1.69 1.82
N ALA A 234 -1.87 -0.39 1.75
CA ALA A 234 -2.00 0.50 2.91
C ALA A 234 -3.36 1.18 2.85
N LYS A 235 -4.43 0.41 3.05
CA LYS A 235 -5.78 0.95 3.21
C LYS A 235 -5.92 1.47 4.64
N LEU A 236 -5.81 2.79 4.82
CA LEU A 236 -6.18 3.43 6.08
C LEU A 236 -7.69 3.59 6.10
N GLN A 237 -8.36 2.84 6.96
CA GLN A 237 -9.79 2.93 7.16
C GLN A 237 -10.06 3.53 8.53
N PHE A 238 -10.89 4.56 8.55
CA PHE A 238 -11.45 5.11 9.77
C PHE A 238 -12.78 4.40 9.99
N TRP A 239 -12.86 3.67 11.09
CA TRP A 239 -14.08 3.01 11.53
C TRP A 239 -14.69 3.86 12.63
N GLU A 240 -15.98 4.16 12.50
CA GLU A 240 -16.75 4.68 13.62
C GLU A 240 -16.88 3.56 14.66
N VAL A 241 -16.37 3.81 15.86
CA VAL A 241 -16.45 2.87 16.98
C VAL A 241 -17.60 3.27 17.89
N GLN A 242 -18.31 2.28 18.42
CA GLN A 242 -19.36 2.52 19.40
C GLN A 242 -18.77 2.50 20.81
N THR A 243 -19.31 3.34 21.68
CA THR A 243 -18.93 3.40 23.10
C THR A 243 -19.55 2.27 23.89
N ILE A 244 -18.95 1.95 25.04
CA ILE A 244 -19.47 0.88 25.91
C ILE A 244 -20.88 1.18 26.43
N SER A 245 -21.23 2.46 26.61
CA SER A 245 -22.58 2.88 27.03
C SER A 245 -23.64 2.59 25.97
N GLU A 246 -23.30 2.64 24.69
CA GLU A 246 -24.23 2.38 23.59
C GLU A 246 -24.47 0.88 23.39
N VAL A 247 -23.45 0.05 23.59
CA VAL A 247 -23.54 -1.41 23.34
C VAL A 247 -23.75 -2.24 24.60
N GLY A 248 -23.51 -1.69 25.79
CA GLY A 248 -23.62 -2.38 27.07
C GLY A 248 -25.00 -2.99 27.34
N PRO A 249 -26.11 -2.24 27.17
CA PRO A 249 -27.46 -2.77 27.36
C PRO A 249 -27.78 -3.95 26.45
N TYR A 250 -27.32 -3.91 25.18
CA TYR A 250 -27.51 -5.00 24.23
C TYR A 250 -26.88 -6.32 24.73
N PHE A 251 -25.63 -6.27 25.21
CA PHE A 251 -24.98 -7.48 25.71
C PHE A 251 -25.61 -8.00 27.00
N GLN A 252 -26.15 -7.12 27.85
CA GLN A 252 -26.88 -7.52 29.05
C GLN A 252 -28.20 -8.22 28.71
N GLU A 253 -28.98 -7.66 27.79
CA GLU A 253 -30.23 -8.27 27.31
C GLU A 253 -29.99 -9.61 26.60
N LEU A 254 -28.93 -9.68 25.80
CA LEU A 254 -28.53 -10.92 25.15
C LEU A 254 -28.12 -11.99 26.17
N ALA A 255 -27.40 -11.62 27.23
CA ALA A 255 -27.04 -12.53 28.32
C ALA A 255 -28.28 -13.08 29.05
N GLN A 256 -29.29 -12.23 29.31
CA GLN A 256 -30.56 -12.67 29.90
C GLN A 256 -31.35 -13.58 28.95
N THR A 257 -31.30 -13.30 27.65
CA THR A 257 -31.96 -14.13 26.64
C THR A 257 -31.29 -15.49 26.49
N ILE A 258 -29.96 -15.58 26.61
CA ILE A 258 -29.25 -16.87 26.65
C ILE A 258 -29.65 -17.69 27.87
N ALA A 259 -29.79 -17.04 29.04
CA ALA A 259 -30.20 -17.73 30.26
C ALA A 259 -31.60 -18.36 30.17
N THR A 260 -32.47 -17.81 29.31
CA THR A 260 -33.86 -18.26 29.16
C THR A 260 -34.13 -19.07 27.89
N LYS A 261 -33.37 -18.83 26.81
CA LYS A 261 -33.59 -19.38 25.45
C LYS A 261 -32.29 -19.86 24.79
N GLY A 262 -31.24 -20.15 25.55
CA GLY A 262 -29.95 -20.63 25.03
C GLY A 262 -30.10 -21.85 24.12
N ASP A 263 -31.00 -22.77 24.43
CA ASP A 263 -31.28 -23.94 23.60
C ASP A 263 -31.75 -23.58 22.18
N SER A 264 -32.50 -22.48 22.03
CA SER A 264 -32.95 -21.97 20.71
C SER A 264 -31.81 -21.31 19.91
N ILE A 265 -30.74 -20.90 20.59
CA ILE A 265 -29.50 -20.37 20.00
C ILE A 265 -28.48 -21.52 19.78
N GLY A 266 -28.76 -22.70 20.31
CA GLY A 266 -27.88 -23.86 20.27
C GLY A 266 -26.67 -23.75 21.19
N VAL A 267 -26.81 -23.04 22.32
CA VAL A 267 -25.79 -22.91 23.38
C VAL A 267 -26.43 -23.26 24.73
N SER A 268 -25.61 -23.60 25.73
CA SER A 268 -26.14 -23.93 27.06
C SER A 268 -26.78 -22.72 27.74
N ASN A 269 -27.93 -22.92 28.41
CA ASN A 269 -28.58 -21.87 29.21
C ASN A 269 -27.70 -21.40 30.40
N LYS A 270 -26.62 -22.13 30.74
CA LYS A 270 -25.62 -21.74 31.74
C LYS A 270 -24.47 -20.89 31.16
N THR A 271 -24.44 -20.65 29.85
CA THR A 271 -23.39 -19.88 29.20
C THR A 271 -23.46 -18.41 29.59
N ASN A 272 -22.42 -17.91 30.27
CA ASN A 272 -22.32 -16.50 30.64
C ASN A 272 -21.55 -15.72 29.57
N LEU A 273 -22.27 -15.11 28.63
CA LEU A 273 -21.69 -14.33 27.52
C LEU A 273 -20.75 -13.21 28.01
N ILE A 274 -21.11 -12.51 29.09
CA ILE A 274 -20.31 -11.39 29.59
C ILE A 274 -18.93 -11.86 30.07
N SER A 275 -18.87 -13.03 30.72
CA SER A 275 -17.60 -13.62 31.14
C SER A 275 -16.72 -14.06 29.96
N LEU A 276 -17.34 -14.54 28.87
CA LEU A 276 -16.65 -14.97 27.65
C LEU A 276 -16.06 -13.79 26.86
N LEU A 277 -16.69 -12.61 26.93
CA LEU A 277 -16.26 -11.42 26.22
C LEU A 277 -15.08 -10.67 26.88
N GLN A 278 -14.58 -11.14 28.04
CA GLN A 278 -13.43 -10.58 28.80
C GLN A 278 -13.26 -9.06 28.64
N LEU A 279 -14.34 -8.30 28.87
CA LEU A 279 -14.39 -6.89 28.55
C LEU A 279 -13.35 -6.11 29.35
N GLN A 280 -12.38 -5.52 28.66
CA GLN A 280 -11.45 -4.55 29.23
C GLN A 280 -11.98 -3.14 28.92
N THR A 281 -12.34 -2.41 29.97
CA THR A 281 -12.77 -1.02 29.85
C THR A 281 -11.63 -0.11 30.26
N SER A 282 -11.26 0.83 29.39
CA SER A 282 -10.44 1.98 29.77
C SER A 282 -11.19 3.23 29.31
N HIS A 283 -11.68 4.00 30.28
CA HIS A 283 -12.47 5.21 30.03
C HIS A 283 -13.74 4.91 29.21
N SER A 284 -13.87 5.48 28.00
CA SER A 284 -15.03 5.36 27.10
C SER A 284 -14.86 4.30 26.00
N ILE A 285 -13.68 3.68 25.88
CA ILE A 285 -13.37 2.67 24.89
C ILE A 285 -13.28 1.31 25.59
N GLY A 286 -14.12 0.37 25.15
CA GLY A 286 -14.11 -1.01 25.60
C GLY A 286 -13.55 -1.92 24.52
N ALA A 287 -12.58 -2.76 24.87
CA ALA A 287 -12.13 -3.86 24.03
C ALA A 287 -12.54 -5.17 24.69
N ALA A 288 -13.27 -6.01 23.97
CA ALA A 288 -13.63 -7.35 24.38
C ALA A 288 -12.70 -8.35 23.69
N ASN A 289 -12.12 -9.27 24.44
CA ASN A 289 -11.32 -10.36 23.90
C ASN A 289 -12.02 -11.68 24.23
N VAL A 290 -12.03 -12.60 23.27
CA VAL A 290 -12.59 -13.94 23.46
C VAL A 290 -11.44 -14.93 23.34
N LYS A 291 -11.34 -15.86 24.29
CA LYS A 291 -10.36 -16.95 24.21
C LYS A 291 -10.65 -17.80 22.97
N LEU A 292 -9.60 -18.32 22.35
CA LEU A 292 -9.72 -19.13 21.13
C LEU A 292 -10.67 -20.34 21.30
N ALA A 293 -10.68 -20.95 22.48
CA ALA A 293 -11.56 -22.08 22.81
C ALA A 293 -13.05 -21.68 22.83
N ASP A 294 -13.35 -20.42 23.13
CA ASP A 294 -14.72 -19.92 23.32
C ASP A 294 -15.24 -19.18 22.07
N THR A 295 -14.38 -18.92 21.08
CA THR A 295 -14.72 -18.19 19.85
C THR A 295 -15.88 -18.82 19.09
N ALA A 296 -15.95 -20.16 19.02
CA ALA A 296 -17.04 -20.86 18.34
C ALA A 296 -18.40 -20.61 19.01
N VAL A 297 -18.44 -20.62 20.35
CA VAL A 297 -19.66 -20.41 21.14
C VAL A 297 -20.11 -18.95 21.03
N VAL A 298 -19.18 -18.00 21.16
CA VAL A 298 -19.50 -16.57 21.03
C VAL A 298 -19.97 -16.23 19.62
N ASN A 299 -19.31 -16.73 18.57
CA ASN A 299 -19.74 -16.51 17.19
C ASN A 299 -21.12 -17.10 16.92
N LYS A 300 -21.43 -18.28 17.49
CA LYS A 300 -22.76 -18.88 17.37
C LYS A 300 -23.84 -18.01 18.01
N ILE A 301 -23.55 -17.42 19.18
CA ILE A 301 -24.45 -16.50 19.88
C ILE A 301 -24.67 -15.23 19.05
N LEU A 302 -23.60 -14.54 18.66
CA LEU A 302 -23.66 -13.24 17.99
C LEU A 302 -24.27 -13.30 16.59
N ASN A 303 -24.14 -14.44 15.90
CA ASN A 303 -24.74 -14.68 14.59
C ASN A 303 -26.15 -15.27 14.65
N SER A 304 -26.69 -15.52 15.84
CA SER A 304 -28.07 -16.02 15.97
C SER A 304 -29.08 -14.95 15.55
N LYS A 305 -30.22 -15.38 14.99
CA LYS A 305 -31.30 -14.48 14.58
C LYS A 305 -31.84 -13.64 15.74
N ILE A 306 -31.79 -14.20 16.96
CA ILE A 306 -32.16 -13.51 18.21
C ILE A 306 -31.19 -12.37 18.49
N ALA A 307 -29.88 -12.62 18.43
CA ALA A 307 -28.86 -11.59 18.66
C ALA A 307 -28.85 -10.50 17.59
N GLN A 308 -29.19 -10.84 16.33
CA GLN A 308 -29.32 -9.87 15.25
C GLN A 308 -30.53 -8.95 15.45
N ASN A 309 -31.68 -9.50 15.89
CA ASN A 309 -32.89 -8.72 16.13
C ASN A 309 -32.78 -7.77 17.33
N LEU A 310 -32.03 -8.16 18.37
CA LEU A 310 -31.79 -7.32 19.56
C LEU A 310 -30.73 -6.23 19.32
N ARG A 311 -30.02 -6.28 18.19
CA ARG A 311 -28.88 -5.40 17.95
C ARG A 311 -29.33 -3.94 17.75
N PRO A 312 -28.67 -2.96 18.39
CA PRO A 312 -28.93 -1.56 18.13
C PRO A 312 -28.70 -1.21 16.64
N ALA A 313 -29.56 -0.36 16.07
CA ALA A 313 -29.53 -0.02 14.64
C ALA A 313 -28.23 0.66 14.19
N ASN A 314 -27.51 1.31 15.12
CA ASN A 314 -26.22 1.96 14.91
C ASN A 314 -25.02 1.00 15.03
N VAL A 315 -25.21 -0.26 15.41
CA VAL A 315 -24.13 -1.25 15.53
C VAL A 315 -24.07 -2.09 14.26
N LYS A 316 -23.02 -1.87 13.46
CA LYS A 316 -22.70 -2.73 12.31
C LYS A 316 -21.83 -3.89 12.77
N TYR A 317 -22.16 -5.10 12.31
CA TYR A 317 -21.33 -6.29 12.45
C TYR A 317 -20.82 -6.63 11.05
N THR A 318 -19.53 -6.44 10.85
CA THR A 318 -18.81 -6.77 9.60
C THR A 318 -18.08 -8.09 9.74
#